data_AF-A0A9E4CGG2-F1
#
_entry.id   AF-A0A9E4CGG2-F1
#
_cell.length_a   1.000
_cell.length_b   1.000
_cell.length_c   1.000
_cell.angle_alpha   90.00
_cell.angle_beta   90.00
_cell.angle_gamma   90.00
#
_symmetry.space_group_name_H-M   'P 1'
#
loop_
_entity.id
_entity.type
_entity.pdbx_description
1 polymer ?
#
loop_
_entity_poly.entity_id
_entity_poly.type
_entity_poly.pdbx_seq_one_letter_code
_entity_poly.pdbx_strand_id
1 'polypeptide(L)'
;MTVGLRLLVGLLLLTLAVTNGIVGMWAYGYYLQLNQTRIDPMGMAVYRTEMASIESKRTETLRVLFYGDSRAYMWPAPSAQLPQIEFVNRGIGGQTTAQILARFDAHASSLQPDLVILQAGINDLKTIPLFPDRRDEIVENCKKNLAAMVQRTTEQGATVMVTTIFPTANPSLVRRPFWSNEVDEAIVEVNAYLATLVGQQILLFDSAAQLAGADGRIRSDYSHDLLHLNDAGYAVLNQALSEQLRKVDSRINHVR
;
A
#
# COMPACT_ATOMS: atom_id res chain seq x y z
N MET A 1 -43.36 30.22 25.87
CA MET A 1 -42.74 29.05 25.22
C MET A 1 -43.26 27.79 25.93
N THR A 2 -43.89 26.86 25.23
CA THR A 2 -44.44 25.64 25.84
C THR A 2 -43.33 24.73 26.37
N VAL A 3 -43.63 23.86 27.33
CA VAL A 3 -42.66 22.87 27.87
C VAL A 3 -42.08 22.01 26.73
N GLY A 4 -42.92 21.59 25.78
CA GLY A 4 -42.48 20.84 24.59
C GLY A 4 -41.48 21.61 23.73
N LEU A 5 -41.68 22.92 23.52
CA LEU A 5 -40.73 23.74 22.75
C LEU A 5 -39.39 23.94 23.49
N ARG A 6 -39.40 24.03 24.83
CA ARG A 6 -38.16 24.09 25.63
C ARG A 6 -37.35 22.80 25.53
N LEU A 7 -38.01 21.64 25.62
CA LEU A 7 -37.38 20.33 25.47
C LEU A 7 -36.79 20.14 24.07
N LEU A 8 -37.52 20.55 23.03
CA LEU A 8 -37.04 20.48 21.65
C LEU A 8 -35.79 21.34 21.43
N VAL A 9 -35.80 22.60 21.90
CA VAL A 9 -34.63 23.49 21.81
C VAL A 9 -33.44 22.93 22.58
N GLY A 10 -33.67 22.38 23.79
CA GLY A 10 -32.62 21.74 24.57
C GLY A 10 -31.99 20.55 23.86
N LEU A 11 -32.80 19.69 23.23
CA LEU A 11 -32.31 18.56 22.44
C LEU A 11 -31.49 19.03 21.23
N LEU A 12 -31.97 20.04 20.50
CA LEU A 12 -31.24 20.60 19.35
C LEU A 12 -29.87 21.16 19.75
N LEU A 13 -29.81 21.92 20.85
CA LEU A 13 -28.56 22.47 21.36
C LEU A 13 -27.59 21.36 21.80
N LEU A 14 -28.10 20.30 22.45
CA LEU A 14 -27.28 19.16 22.83
C LEU A 14 -26.74 18.42 21.61
N THR A 15 -27.57 18.16 20.60
CA THR A 15 -27.14 17.53 19.35
C THR A 15 -26.08 18.36 18.64
N LEU A 16 -26.26 19.69 18.59
CA LEU A 16 -25.27 20.60 18.00
C LEU A 16 -23.95 20.58 18.77
N ALA A 17 -24.00 20.58 20.11
CA ALA A 17 -22.80 20.51 20.94
C ALA A 17 -22.04 19.19 20.73
N VAL A 18 -22.75 18.05 20.72
CA VAL A 18 -22.15 16.72 20.51
C VAL A 18 -21.54 16.61 19.12
N THR A 19 -22.27 17.03 18.08
CA THR A 19 -21.78 16.97 16.70
C THR A 19 -20.56 17.88 16.49
N ASN A 20 -20.56 19.11 17.01
CA ASN A 20 -19.39 19.98 16.97
C ASN A 20 -18.21 19.40 17.76
N GLY A 21 -18.47 18.75 18.89
CA GLY A 21 -17.43 18.03 19.65
C GLY A 21 -16.77 16.92 18.83
N ILE A 22 -17.57 16.10 18.14
CA ILE A 22 -17.08 15.03 17.26
C ILE A 22 -16.27 15.59 16.10
N VAL A 23 -16.79 16.60 15.40
CA VAL A 23 -16.07 17.27 14.29
C VAL A 23 -14.77 17.90 14.79
N GLY A 24 -14.78 18.54 15.97
CA GLY A 24 -13.59 19.10 16.60
C GLY A 24 -12.53 18.05 16.90
N MET A 25 -12.92 16.88 17.42
CA MET A 25 -12.01 15.76 17.66
C MET A 25 -11.40 15.23 16.35
N TRP A 26 -12.20 15.09 15.28
CA TRP A 26 -11.69 14.68 13.97
C TRP A 26 -10.74 15.72 13.37
N ALA A 27 -11.10 17.01 13.41
CA ALA A 27 -10.24 18.10 12.93
C ALA A 27 -8.92 18.16 13.69
N TYR A 28 -8.94 17.97 15.01
CA TYR A 28 -7.74 17.87 15.82
C TYR A 28 -6.87 16.68 15.41
N GLY A 29 -7.47 15.50 15.20
CA GLY A 29 -6.77 14.32 14.68
C GLY A 29 -6.09 14.57 13.34
N TYR A 30 -6.79 15.17 12.38
CA TYR A 30 -6.22 15.56 11.09
C TYR A 30 -5.09 16.59 11.23
N TYR A 31 -5.25 17.57 12.12
CA TYR A 31 -4.21 18.58 12.37
C TYR A 31 -2.95 17.95 12.95
N LEU A 32 -3.08 16.98 13.87
CA LEU A 32 -1.94 16.21 14.37
C LEU A 32 -1.26 15.43 13.25
N GLN A 33 -2.03 14.70 12.44
CA GLN A 33 -1.48 13.92 11.32
C GLN A 33 -0.76 14.80 10.28
N LEU A 34 -1.33 15.97 9.97
CA LEU A 34 -0.70 16.96 9.08
C LEU A 34 0.65 17.43 9.64
N ASN A 35 0.72 17.76 10.93
CA ASN A 35 1.96 18.21 11.54
C ASN A 35 2.99 17.09 11.72
N GLN A 36 2.56 15.85 12.00
CA GLN A 36 3.43 14.67 11.98
C GLN A 36 4.06 14.49 10.60
N THR A 37 3.27 14.63 9.53
CA THR A 37 3.78 14.55 8.15
C THR A 37 4.73 15.72 7.82
N ARG A 38 4.58 16.89 8.43
CA ARG A 38 5.52 18.01 8.21
C ARG A 38 6.89 17.76 8.84
N ILE A 39 6.95 17.15 10.03
CA ILE A 39 8.22 16.90 10.73
C ILE A 39 8.93 15.63 10.27
N ASP A 40 8.18 14.62 9.83
CA ASP A 40 8.73 13.38 9.27
C ASP A 40 7.93 12.95 8.02
N PRO A 41 8.09 13.67 6.90
CA PRO A 41 7.29 13.44 5.70
C PRO A 41 7.52 12.06 5.08
N MET A 42 8.66 11.43 5.36
CA MET A 42 9.03 10.11 4.82
C MET A 42 8.81 8.97 5.82
N GLY A 43 8.43 9.27 7.07
CA GLY A 43 8.25 8.27 8.12
C GLY A 43 9.56 7.57 8.51
N MET A 44 10.70 8.27 8.48
CA MET A 44 12.03 7.73 8.79
C MET A 44 12.12 7.20 10.23
N ALA A 45 11.26 7.68 11.14
CA ALA A 45 11.23 7.21 12.52
C ALA A 45 10.46 5.89 12.70
N VAL A 46 9.62 5.47 11.73
CA VAL A 46 8.67 4.35 11.89
C VAL A 46 9.38 3.04 12.28
N TYR A 47 10.53 2.75 11.67
CA TYR A 47 11.26 1.51 11.87
C TYR A 47 12.55 1.67 12.66
N ARG A 48 12.75 2.80 13.35
CA ARG A 48 14.03 3.12 14.00
C ARG A 48 14.50 2.02 14.98
N THR A 49 13.59 1.49 15.79
CA THR A 49 13.91 0.43 16.77
C THR A 49 14.26 -0.88 16.07
N GLU A 50 13.48 -1.27 15.06
CA GLU A 50 13.70 -2.51 14.31
C GLU A 50 15.00 -2.45 13.50
N MET A 51 15.33 -1.30 12.91
CA MET A 51 16.60 -1.10 12.21
C MET A 51 17.81 -1.30 13.12
N ALA A 52 17.70 -0.96 14.41
CA ALA A 52 18.77 -1.20 15.38
C ALA A 52 18.90 -2.68 15.78
N SER A 53 17.87 -3.49 15.54
CA SER A 53 17.81 -4.90 15.94
C SER A 53 17.81 -5.89 14.76
N ILE A 54 18.00 -5.43 13.53
CA ILE A 54 18.08 -6.32 12.36
C ILE A 54 19.36 -7.13 12.46
N GLU A 55 19.18 -8.43 12.72
CA GLU A 55 20.27 -9.39 12.67
C GLU A 55 20.87 -9.44 11.26
N SER A 56 22.18 -9.72 11.21
CA SER A 56 22.85 -9.99 9.94
C SER A 56 22.11 -11.11 9.22
N LYS A 57 21.93 -10.92 7.92
CA LYS A 57 21.26 -11.90 7.07
C LYS A 57 21.93 -13.25 7.23
N ARG A 58 21.15 -14.28 7.55
CA ARG A 58 21.64 -15.66 7.58
C ARG A 58 21.95 -16.10 6.15
N THR A 59 23.14 -16.65 5.94
CA THR A 59 23.66 -17.00 4.60
C THR A 59 22.80 -18.02 3.85
N GLU A 60 22.04 -18.84 4.59
CA GLU A 60 21.21 -19.92 4.06
C GLU A 60 19.72 -19.56 3.89
N THR A 61 19.32 -18.31 4.17
CA THR A 61 17.92 -17.88 4.05
C THR A 61 17.76 -16.76 3.03
N LEU A 62 16.72 -16.86 2.19
CA LEU A 62 16.33 -15.73 1.35
C LEU A 62 15.65 -14.66 2.18
N ARG A 63 16.10 -13.42 2.04
CA ARG A 63 15.47 -12.26 2.66
C ARG A 63 14.52 -11.62 1.64
N VAL A 64 13.22 -11.76 1.90
CA VAL A 64 12.14 -11.19 1.09
C VAL A 64 11.57 -9.98 1.81
N LEU A 65 11.59 -8.83 1.12
CA LEU A 65 11.12 -7.57 1.64
C LEU A 65 9.75 -7.21 1.03
N PHE A 66 8.71 -7.07 1.85
CA PHE A 66 7.50 -6.37 1.45
C PHE A 66 7.74 -4.85 1.57
N TYR A 67 7.66 -4.14 0.45
CA TYR A 67 7.96 -2.70 0.40
C TYR A 67 6.82 -1.93 -0.27
N GLY A 68 6.38 -0.84 0.36
CA GLY A 68 5.35 0.01 -0.24
C GLY A 68 4.47 0.79 0.74
N ASP A 69 3.18 0.88 0.41
CA ASP A 69 2.20 1.66 1.16
C ASP A 69 1.42 0.83 2.21
N SER A 70 0.21 1.26 2.60
CA SER A 70 -0.64 0.52 3.54
C SER A 70 -0.99 -0.89 3.07
N ARG A 71 -1.08 -1.12 1.76
CA ARG A 71 -1.37 -2.44 1.21
C ARG A 71 -0.19 -3.41 1.35
N ALA A 72 1.04 -2.90 1.29
CA ALA A 72 2.21 -3.69 1.67
C ALA A 72 2.29 -3.88 3.18
N TYR A 73 2.06 -2.82 3.97
CA TYR A 73 2.10 -2.85 5.43
C TYR A 73 1.18 -3.92 6.03
N MET A 74 -0.06 -3.99 5.52
CA MET A 74 -1.08 -4.90 6.01
C MET A 74 -0.94 -6.32 5.44
N TRP A 75 0.00 -6.57 4.52
CA TRP A 75 0.16 -7.88 3.89
C TRP A 75 0.89 -8.85 4.84
N PRO A 76 0.20 -9.89 5.36
CA PRO A 76 0.84 -10.86 6.24
C PRO A 76 1.80 -11.74 5.43
N ALA A 77 2.98 -12.03 6.01
CA ALA A 77 3.95 -12.92 5.37
C ALA A 77 3.41 -14.36 5.23
N PRO A 78 3.65 -15.05 4.10
CA PRO A 78 3.31 -16.46 3.94
C PRO A 78 4.35 -17.35 4.67
N SER A 79 4.31 -17.38 6.01
CA SER A 79 5.39 -17.97 6.82
C SER A 79 5.30 -19.49 7.01
N ALA A 80 4.09 -20.06 7.12
CA ALA A 80 3.93 -21.48 7.45
C ALA A 80 4.42 -22.45 6.35
N GLN A 81 4.61 -21.97 5.12
CA GLN A 81 4.92 -22.80 3.95
C GLN A 81 6.35 -22.61 3.42
N LEU A 82 7.12 -21.66 3.95
CA LEU A 82 8.40 -21.21 3.37
C LEU A 82 9.47 -21.00 4.46
N PRO A 83 9.91 -22.07 5.17
CA PRO A 83 10.79 -21.94 6.34
C PRO A 83 12.21 -21.42 6.04
N GLN A 84 12.64 -21.46 4.77
CA GLN A 84 13.94 -20.93 4.33
C GLN A 84 13.87 -19.46 3.88
N ILE A 85 12.73 -18.80 4.09
CA ILE A 85 12.53 -17.40 3.72
C ILE A 85 12.31 -16.55 4.97
N GLU A 86 13.14 -15.53 5.14
CA GLU A 86 12.96 -14.45 6.09
C GLU A 86 12.14 -13.34 5.43
N PHE A 87 10.93 -13.10 5.94
CA PHE A 87 10.10 -11.98 5.49
C PHE A 87 10.30 -10.76 6.38
N VAL A 88 10.56 -9.61 5.77
CA VAL A 88 10.61 -8.31 6.43
C VAL A 88 9.57 -7.41 5.80
N ASN A 89 8.77 -6.71 6.60
CA ASN A 89 7.78 -5.76 6.10
C ASN A 89 8.23 -4.32 6.37
N ARG A 90 8.22 -3.50 5.31
CA ARG A 90 8.60 -2.08 5.30
C ARG A 90 7.57 -1.21 4.59
N GLY A 91 6.30 -1.63 4.63
CA GLY A 91 5.15 -0.84 4.19
C GLY A 91 4.80 0.27 5.18
N ILE A 92 4.50 1.48 4.70
CA ILE A 92 4.05 2.58 5.59
C ILE A 92 2.71 3.11 5.08
N GLY A 93 1.74 3.18 5.99
CA GLY A 93 0.37 3.55 5.66
C GLY A 93 0.25 4.96 5.08
N GLY A 94 -0.58 5.10 4.04
CA GLY A 94 -0.94 6.39 3.44
C GLY A 94 0.13 7.06 2.58
N GLN A 95 1.31 6.47 2.44
CA GLN A 95 2.39 7.05 1.63
C GLN A 95 2.15 6.91 0.13
N THR A 96 2.54 7.94 -0.60
CA THR A 96 2.66 7.96 -2.07
C THR A 96 3.97 7.34 -2.53
N THR A 97 4.08 7.00 -3.82
CA THR A 97 5.31 6.47 -4.41
C THR A 97 6.50 7.40 -4.24
N ALA A 98 6.30 8.71 -4.21
CA ALA A 98 7.36 9.69 -3.98
C ALA A 98 7.98 9.53 -2.58
N GLN A 99 7.14 9.35 -1.56
CA GLN A 99 7.61 9.14 -0.19
C GLN A 99 8.29 7.79 -0.01
N ILE A 100 7.75 6.75 -0.68
CA ILE A 100 8.29 5.40 -0.63
C ILE A 100 9.67 5.36 -1.32
N LEU A 101 9.83 5.98 -2.49
CA LEU A 101 11.12 6.08 -3.16
C LEU A 101 12.16 6.84 -2.31
N ALA A 102 11.75 7.96 -1.70
CA ALA A 102 12.66 8.79 -0.92
C ALA A 102 13.25 8.10 0.33
N ARG A 103 12.55 7.10 0.89
CA ARG A 103 13.04 6.28 2.02
C ARG A 103 13.64 4.94 1.57
N PHE A 104 13.89 4.73 0.28
CA PHE A 104 14.38 3.46 -0.26
C PHE A 104 15.69 3.02 0.37
N ASP A 105 16.67 3.93 0.45
CA ASP A 105 18.00 3.57 0.92
C ASP A 105 17.98 3.14 2.40
N ALA A 106 17.24 3.86 3.22
CA ALA A 106 17.13 3.57 4.65
C ALA A 106 16.27 2.34 4.95
N HIS A 107 15.15 2.15 4.25
CA HIS A 107 14.15 1.14 4.61
C HIS A 107 14.12 -0.09 3.70
N ALA A 108 14.86 -0.10 2.59
CA ALA A 108 14.94 -1.26 1.70
C ALA A 108 16.40 -1.66 1.46
N SER A 109 17.21 -0.75 0.91
CA SER A 109 18.59 -1.06 0.50
C SER A 109 19.46 -1.54 1.66
N SER A 110 19.39 -0.84 2.80
CA SER A 110 20.14 -1.17 4.02
C SER A 110 19.93 -2.61 4.52
N LEU A 111 18.83 -3.25 4.13
CA LEU A 111 18.47 -4.60 4.56
C LEU A 111 19.08 -5.71 3.69
N GLN A 112 19.70 -5.34 2.56
CA GLN A 112 20.29 -6.26 1.59
C GLN A 112 19.35 -7.43 1.21
N PRO A 113 18.11 -7.12 0.74
CA PRO A 113 17.15 -8.15 0.37
C PRO A 113 17.63 -8.96 -0.84
N ASP A 114 17.23 -10.23 -0.92
CA ASP A 114 17.36 -11.02 -2.16
C ASP A 114 16.22 -10.71 -3.13
N LEU A 115 15.05 -10.43 -2.57
CA LEU A 115 13.82 -10.15 -3.31
C LEU A 115 13.06 -9.00 -2.63
N VAL A 116 12.60 -8.04 -3.43
CA VAL A 116 11.66 -6.99 -2.99
C VAL A 116 10.31 -7.24 -3.65
N ILE A 117 9.27 -7.43 -2.85
CA ILE A 117 7.87 -7.41 -3.29
C ILE A 117 7.40 -5.95 -3.18
N LEU A 118 7.23 -5.29 -4.32
CA LEU A 118 6.87 -3.88 -4.39
C LEU A 118 5.36 -3.72 -4.60
N GLN A 119 4.66 -3.19 -3.59
CA GLN A 119 3.23 -2.87 -3.66
C GLN A 119 2.95 -1.42 -3.25
N ALA A 120 2.79 -0.54 -4.24
CA ALA A 120 2.60 0.89 -4.03
C ALA A 120 1.85 1.55 -5.21
N GLY A 121 1.21 2.68 -4.94
CA GLY A 121 0.69 3.59 -5.97
C GLY A 121 -0.74 4.05 -5.77
N ILE A 122 -1.53 3.31 -4.98
CA ILE A 122 -2.95 3.67 -4.79
C ILE A 122 -3.12 5.04 -4.12
N ASN A 123 -2.19 5.43 -3.25
CA ASN A 123 -2.26 6.72 -2.56
C ASN A 123 -1.94 7.90 -3.46
N ASP A 124 -1.18 7.70 -4.54
CA ASP A 124 -0.98 8.68 -5.59
C ASP A 124 -2.31 8.82 -6.37
N LEU A 125 -2.80 7.70 -6.90
CA LEU A 125 -3.94 7.67 -7.82
C LEU A 125 -5.26 8.11 -7.17
N LYS A 126 -5.50 7.77 -5.90
CA LYS A 126 -6.74 8.18 -5.20
C LYS A 126 -6.86 9.70 -5.01
N THR A 127 -5.81 10.47 -5.29
CA THR A 127 -5.85 11.94 -5.21
C THR A 127 -6.38 12.59 -6.48
N ILE A 128 -6.51 11.84 -7.58
CA ILE A 128 -7.02 12.34 -8.86
C ILE A 128 -8.36 13.08 -8.72
N PRO A 129 -9.39 12.55 -8.00
CA PRO A 129 -10.66 13.26 -7.85
C PRO A 129 -10.54 14.60 -7.11
N LEU A 130 -9.47 14.81 -6.33
CA LEU A 130 -9.19 16.07 -5.64
C LEU A 130 -8.41 17.06 -6.51
N PHE A 131 -7.69 16.57 -7.52
CA PHE A 131 -6.83 17.36 -8.40
C PHE A 131 -6.97 16.89 -9.86
N PRO A 132 -8.18 16.99 -10.46
CA PRO A 132 -8.46 16.42 -11.78
C PRO A 132 -7.54 17.00 -12.88
N ASP A 133 -7.23 18.30 -12.82
CA ASP A 133 -6.31 18.98 -13.76
C ASP A 133 -4.86 18.46 -13.70
N ARG A 134 -4.52 17.63 -12.71
CA ARG A 134 -3.20 17.06 -12.49
C ARG A 134 -3.17 15.53 -12.69
N ARG A 135 -4.23 14.93 -13.23
CA ARG A 135 -4.33 13.46 -13.45
C ARG A 135 -3.07 12.90 -14.09
N ASP A 136 -2.68 13.43 -15.24
CA ASP A 136 -1.56 12.88 -16.02
C ASP A 136 -0.22 13.08 -15.27
N GLU A 137 -0.04 14.21 -14.60
CA GLU A 137 1.13 14.45 -13.74
C GLU A 137 1.21 13.43 -12.59
N ILE A 138 0.08 13.12 -11.94
CA ILE A 138 -0.01 12.14 -10.85
C ILE A 138 0.36 10.74 -11.37
N VAL A 139 -0.21 10.34 -12.51
CA VAL A 139 0.02 9.01 -13.10
C VAL A 139 1.48 8.86 -13.55
N GLU A 140 2.04 9.84 -14.25
CA GLU A 140 3.43 9.80 -14.71
C GLU A 140 4.43 9.83 -13.56
N ASN A 141 4.18 10.63 -12.51
CA ASN A 141 5.02 10.62 -11.31
C ASN A 141 4.97 9.25 -10.61
N CYS A 142 3.78 8.64 -10.51
CA CYS A 142 3.62 7.30 -9.95
C CYS A 142 4.45 6.26 -10.72
N LYS A 143 4.31 6.22 -12.06
CA LYS A 143 5.10 5.34 -12.95
C LYS A 143 6.60 5.56 -12.78
N LYS A 144 7.05 6.82 -12.83
CA LYS A 144 8.47 7.20 -12.70
C LYS A 144 9.06 6.74 -11.36
N ASN A 145 8.35 6.96 -10.26
CA ASN A 145 8.83 6.57 -8.93
C ASN A 145 8.90 5.04 -8.77
N LEU A 146 7.90 4.32 -9.29
CA LEU A 146 7.90 2.84 -9.31
C LEU A 146 9.07 2.29 -10.12
N ALA A 147 9.30 2.82 -11.33
CA ALA A 147 10.44 2.42 -12.17
C ALA A 147 11.79 2.73 -11.52
N ALA A 148 11.92 3.88 -10.85
CA ALA A 148 13.13 4.22 -10.11
C ALA A 148 13.41 3.25 -8.95
N MET A 149 12.37 2.81 -8.22
CA MET A 149 12.54 1.78 -7.18
C MET A 149 12.94 0.44 -7.77
N VAL A 150 12.29 0.01 -8.87
CA VAL A 150 12.65 -1.21 -9.61
C VAL A 150 14.11 -1.18 -10.05
N GLN A 151 14.54 -0.10 -10.69
CA GLN A 151 15.91 0.09 -11.13
C GLN A 151 16.89 0.00 -9.95
N ARG A 152 16.67 0.78 -8.88
CA ARG A 152 17.54 0.78 -7.69
C ARG A 152 17.62 -0.60 -7.02
N THR A 153 16.52 -1.36 -6.98
CA THR A 153 16.54 -2.74 -6.47
C THR A 153 17.44 -3.62 -7.32
N THR A 154 17.29 -3.57 -8.66
CA THR A 154 18.09 -4.41 -9.57
C THR A 154 19.57 -4.03 -9.60
N GLU A 155 19.91 -2.74 -9.50
CA GLU A 155 21.30 -2.25 -9.42
C GLU A 155 22.02 -2.74 -8.16
N GLN A 156 21.27 -3.06 -7.10
CA GLN A 156 21.79 -3.65 -5.86
C GLN A 156 21.91 -5.19 -5.94
N GLY A 157 21.62 -5.78 -7.10
CA GLY A 157 21.68 -7.22 -7.33
C GLY A 157 20.46 -8.00 -6.82
N ALA A 158 19.47 -7.33 -6.23
CA ALA A 158 18.25 -7.98 -5.76
C ALA A 158 17.25 -8.19 -6.90
N THR A 159 16.45 -9.24 -6.79
CA THR A 159 15.27 -9.42 -7.65
C THR A 159 14.16 -8.48 -7.16
N VAL A 160 13.35 -7.95 -8.07
CA VAL A 160 12.12 -7.23 -7.71
C VAL A 160 10.92 -7.95 -8.29
N MET A 161 9.92 -8.18 -7.45
CA MET A 161 8.58 -8.63 -7.84
C MET A 161 7.64 -7.44 -7.71
N VAL A 162 7.37 -6.78 -8.84
CA VAL A 162 6.35 -5.74 -8.88
C VAL A 162 4.99 -6.41 -8.79
N THR A 163 4.15 -5.97 -7.88
CA THR A 163 2.76 -6.41 -7.84
C THR A 163 1.90 -5.40 -8.60
N THR A 164 0.88 -5.86 -9.31
CA THR A 164 -0.15 -4.92 -9.79
C THR A 164 -0.76 -4.17 -8.60
N ILE A 165 -1.05 -2.89 -8.80
CA ILE A 165 -1.87 -2.12 -7.86
C ILE A 165 -3.24 -2.81 -7.81
N PHE A 166 -3.67 -3.25 -6.62
CA PHE A 166 -4.96 -3.92 -6.47
C PHE A 166 -6.08 -2.99 -6.97
N PRO A 167 -7.16 -3.54 -7.54
CA PRO A 167 -8.36 -2.77 -7.81
C PRO A 167 -8.91 -2.16 -6.51
N THR A 168 -9.90 -1.27 -6.63
CA THR A 168 -10.64 -0.77 -5.47
C THR A 168 -11.94 -1.55 -5.29
N ALA A 169 -12.48 -1.58 -4.08
CA ALA A 169 -13.84 -2.07 -3.86
C ALA A 169 -14.86 -1.02 -4.31
N ASN A 170 -16.15 -1.24 -4.06
CA ASN A 170 -17.17 -0.25 -4.36
C ASN A 170 -17.11 0.91 -3.35
N PRO A 171 -17.11 2.19 -3.80
CA PRO A 171 -17.13 3.33 -2.88
C PRO A 171 -18.42 3.34 -2.07
N SER A 172 -18.27 3.45 -0.74
CA SER A 172 -19.38 3.62 0.18
C SER A 172 -20.11 4.94 -0.08
N LEU A 173 -21.36 5.06 0.39
CA LEU A 173 -22.17 6.27 0.18
C LEU A 173 -21.46 7.56 0.61
N VAL A 174 -20.65 7.50 1.67
CA VAL A 174 -19.88 8.63 2.19
C VAL A 174 -18.69 8.99 1.29
N ARG A 175 -18.10 8.01 0.60
CA ARG A 175 -16.94 8.23 -0.28
C ARG A 175 -17.32 8.54 -1.73
N ARG A 176 -18.51 8.13 -2.18
CA ARG A 176 -18.99 8.38 -3.56
C ARG A 176 -18.86 9.83 -4.03
N PRO A 177 -19.15 10.87 -3.22
CA PRO A 177 -18.99 12.26 -3.66
C PRO A 177 -17.55 12.68 -3.93
N PHE A 178 -16.57 11.93 -3.42
CA PHE A 178 -15.13 12.24 -3.50
C PHE A 178 -14.36 11.17 -4.28
N TRP A 179 -15.06 10.35 -5.07
CA TRP A 179 -14.47 9.26 -5.83
C TRP A 179 -14.83 9.38 -7.31
N SER A 180 -13.89 9.01 -8.19
CA SER A 180 -14.06 9.01 -9.64
C SER A 180 -13.59 7.67 -10.23
N ASN A 181 -14.21 7.25 -11.33
CA ASN A 181 -13.77 6.08 -12.10
C ASN A 181 -12.37 6.28 -12.72
N GLU A 182 -11.92 7.54 -12.85
CA GLU A 182 -10.56 7.87 -13.30
C GLU A 182 -9.48 7.23 -12.42
N VAL A 183 -9.77 6.95 -11.14
CA VAL A 183 -8.84 6.23 -10.26
C VAL A 183 -8.66 4.79 -10.74
N ASP A 184 -9.75 4.11 -11.12
CA ASP A 184 -9.70 2.73 -11.59
C ASP A 184 -9.03 2.64 -12.98
N GLU A 185 -9.29 3.62 -13.86
CA GLU A 185 -8.60 3.75 -15.15
C GLU A 185 -7.10 3.98 -14.97
N ALA A 186 -6.70 4.85 -14.04
CA ALA A 186 -5.30 5.10 -13.73
C ALA A 186 -4.61 3.86 -13.14
N ILE A 187 -5.31 3.04 -12.34
CA ILE A 187 -4.78 1.75 -11.85
C ILE A 187 -4.47 0.83 -13.04
N VAL A 188 -5.40 0.70 -13.99
CA VAL A 188 -5.18 -0.11 -15.20
C VAL A 188 -4.00 0.41 -16.01
N GLU A 189 -3.89 1.73 -16.16
CA GLU A 189 -2.82 2.39 -16.89
C GLU A 189 -1.43 2.15 -16.26
N VAL A 190 -1.32 2.32 -14.94
CA VAL A 190 -0.06 2.06 -14.22
C VAL A 190 0.27 0.56 -14.20
N ASN A 191 -0.72 -0.32 -14.06
CA ASN A 191 -0.50 -1.77 -14.12
C ASN A 191 -0.01 -2.23 -15.50
N ALA A 192 -0.55 -1.65 -16.58
CA ALA A 192 -0.05 -1.91 -17.93
C ALA A 192 1.42 -1.47 -18.07
N TYR A 193 1.77 -0.30 -17.52
CA TYR A 193 3.16 0.17 -17.48
C TYR A 193 4.07 -0.79 -16.68
N LEU A 194 3.67 -1.22 -15.49
CA LEU A 194 4.45 -2.17 -14.67
C LEU A 194 4.73 -3.47 -15.40
N ALA A 195 3.79 -3.98 -16.20
CA ALA A 195 4.01 -5.16 -17.01
C ALA A 195 5.11 -4.98 -18.07
N THR A 196 5.33 -3.76 -18.56
CA THR A 196 6.43 -3.47 -19.51
C THR A 196 7.81 -3.50 -18.86
N LEU A 197 7.90 -3.42 -17.53
CA LEU A 197 9.18 -3.46 -16.80
C LEU A 197 9.72 -4.89 -16.63
N VAL A 198 8.92 -5.92 -16.89
CA VAL A 198 9.29 -7.33 -16.66
C VAL A 198 10.54 -7.69 -17.47
N GLY A 199 11.47 -8.38 -16.80
CA GLY A 199 12.77 -8.72 -17.35
C GLY A 199 13.46 -9.80 -16.53
N GLN A 200 14.78 -9.93 -16.66
CA GLN A 200 15.54 -11.01 -16.04
C GLN A 200 15.49 -10.99 -14.49
N GLN A 201 15.58 -9.80 -13.89
CA GLN A 201 15.51 -9.59 -12.42
C GLN A 201 14.20 -8.94 -11.97
N ILE A 202 13.23 -8.76 -12.88
CA ILE A 202 11.99 -8.04 -12.64
C ILE A 202 10.83 -8.98 -12.96
N LEU A 203 10.11 -9.39 -11.92
CA LEU A 203 8.96 -10.29 -11.99
C LEU A 203 7.68 -9.49 -11.81
N LEU A 204 6.59 -9.94 -12.46
CA LEU A 204 5.26 -9.40 -12.23
C LEU A 204 4.41 -10.41 -11.45
N PHE A 205 3.87 -9.97 -10.32
CA PHE A 205 2.80 -10.67 -9.61
C PHE A 205 1.46 -9.98 -9.89
N ASP A 206 0.65 -10.59 -10.76
CA ASP A 206 -0.70 -10.11 -11.09
C ASP A 206 -1.68 -10.40 -9.94
N SER A 207 -1.56 -9.60 -8.89
CA SER A 207 -2.40 -9.63 -7.71
C SER A 207 -3.82 -9.11 -7.99
N ALA A 208 -3.99 -8.23 -8.98
CA ALA A 208 -5.28 -7.72 -9.39
C ALA A 208 -6.17 -8.86 -9.91
N ALA A 209 -5.62 -9.74 -10.76
CA ALA A 209 -6.34 -10.92 -11.25
C ALA A 209 -6.76 -11.90 -10.14
N GLN A 210 -6.04 -11.96 -9.01
CA GLN A 210 -6.41 -12.82 -7.89
C GLN A 210 -7.58 -12.26 -7.07
N LEU A 211 -7.81 -10.95 -7.12
CA LEU A 211 -8.74 -10.24 -6.25
C LEU A 211 -10.00 -9.75 -6.96
N ALA A 212 -9.91 -9.55 -8.28
CA ALA A 212 -10.97 -8.95 -9.07
C ALA A 212 -12.21 -9.84 -9.15
N GLY A 213 -13.38 -9.25 -8.95
CA GLY A 213 -14.67 -9.81 -9.28
C GLY A 213 -15.00 -9.62 -10.76
N ALA A 214 -16.21 -10.02 -11.15
CA ALA A 214 -16.67 -9.87 -12.54
C ALA A 214 -16.76 -8.42 -13.02
N ASP A 215 -16.86 -7.46 -12.09
CA ASP A 215 -16.90 -6.02 -12.34
C ASP A 215 -15.51 -5.35 -12.35
N GLY A 216 -14.43 -6.14 -12.22
CA GLY A 216 -13.06 -5.64 -12.16
C GLY A 216 -12.68 -5.00 -10.81
N ARG A 217 -13.60 -4.94 -9.85
CA ARG A 217 -13.34 -4.44 -8.49
C ARG A 217 -12.92 -5.57 -7.55
N ILE A 218 -12.37 -5.23 -6.38
CA ILE A 218 -12.13 -6.26 -5.35
C ILE A 218 -13.46 -6.95 -5.03
N ARG A 219 -13.47 -8.29 -5.06
CA ARG A 219 -14.64 -9.05 -4.62
C ARG A 219 -15.02 -8.69 -3.18
N SER A 220 -16.31 -8.54 -2.92
CA SER A 220 -16.79 -8.06 -1.61
C SER A 220 -16.37 -8.95 -0.43
N ASP A 221 -16.20 -10.26 -0.65
CA ASP A 221 -15.72 -11.20 0.36
C ASP A 221 -14.21 -11.06 0.67
N TYR A 222 -13.46 -10.32 -0.15
CA TYR A 222 -12.02 -10.03 0.05
C TYR A 222 -11.75 -8.60 0.53
N SER A 223 -12.76 -7.72 0.52
CA SER A 223 -12.62 -6.31 0.89
C SER A 223 -12.87 -6.08 2.38
N HIS A 224 -12.00 -5.29 3.01
CA HIS A 224 -12.24 -4.71 4.33
C HIS A 224 -12.84 -3.30 4.20
N ASP A 225 -12.27 -2.50 3.30
CA ASP A 225 -12.79 -1.19 2.91
C ASP A 225 -12.54 -0.92 1.42
N LEU A 226 -12.77 0.33 0.98
CA LEU A 226 -12.57 0.74 -0.42
C LEU A 226 -11.17 0.38 -0.98
N LEU A 227 -10.13 0.44 -0.15
CA LEU A 227 -8.74 0.28 -0.58
C LEU A 227 -8.07 -0.98 -0.02
N HIS A 228 -8.50 -1.48 1.14
CA HIS A 228 -7.79 -2.54 1.86
C HIS A 228 -8.53 -3.87 1.83
N LEU A 229 -7.74 -4.94 1.85
CA LEU A 229 -8.22 -6.32 1.91
C LEU A 229 -8.48 -6.75 3.35
N ASN A 230 -9.35 -7.74 3.49
CA ASN A 230 -9.50 -8.51 4.73
C ASN A 230 -8.59 -9.77 4.70
N ASP A 231 -8.66 -10.58 5.75
CA ASP A 231 -7.84 -11.80 5.90
C ASP A 231 -8.04 -12.79 4.75
N ALA A 232 -9.27 -12.95 4.23
CA ALA A 232 -9.56 -13.85 3.13
C ALA A 232 -8.91 -13.38 1.82
N GLY A 233 -8.91 -12.07 1.57
CA GLY A 233 -8.22 -11.47 0.42
C GLY A 233 -6.71 -11.72 0.47
N TYR A 234 -6.08 -11.49 1.62
CA TYR A 234 -4.65 -11.79 1.78
C TYR A 234 -4.33 -13.28 1.75
N ALA A 235 -5.23 -14.16 2.21
CA ALA A 235 -5.04 -15.60 2.12
C ALA A 235 -4.96 -16.07 0.65
N VAL A 236 -5.84 -15.58 -0.22
CA VAL A 236 -5.80 -15.87 -1.66
C VAL A 236 -4.51 -15.34 -2.30
N LEU A 237 -4.08 -14.12 -1.96
CA LEU A 237 -2.83 -13.57 -2.45
C LEU A 237 -1.63 -14.41 -2.01
N ASN A 238 -1.59 -14.83 -0.74
CA ASN A 238 -0.49 -15.61 -0.19
C ASN A 238 -0.42 -17.02 -0.75
N GLN A 239 -1.55 -17.62 -1.12
CA GLN A 239 -1.56 -18.89 -1.84
C GLN A 239 -0.85 -18.76 -3.18
N ALA A 240 -1.25 -17.78 -4.01
CA ALA A 240 -0.65 -17.54 -5.32
C ALA A 240 0.82 -17.08 -5.21
N LEU A 241 1.13 -16.20 -4.25
CA LEU A 241 2.48 -15.70 -4.01
C LEU A 241 3.43 -16.83 -3.59
N SER A 242 3.00 -17.73 -2.69
CA SER A 242 3.81 -18.88 -2.25
C SER A 242 4.21 -19.81 -3.40
N GLU A 243 3.35 -19.98 -4.40
CA GLU A 243 3.68 -20.75 -5.61
C GLU A 243 4.75 -20.07 -6.45
N GLN A 244 4.72 -18.74 -6.57
CA GLN A 244 5.75 -17.99 -7.28
C GLN A 244 7.07 -17.96 -6.51
N LEU A 245 7.03 -17.75 -5.20
CA LEU A 245 8.23 -17.71 -4.35
C LEU A 245 9.00 -19.03 -4.37
N ARG A 246 8.33 -20.18 -4.38
CA ARG A 246 9.00 -21.49 -4.55
C ARG A 246 9.79 -21.60 -5.86
N LYS A 247 9.27 -21.03 -6.95
CA LYS A 247 9.98 -20.99 -8.25
C LYS A 247 11.18 -20.05 -8.19
N VAL A 248 11.04 -18.90 -7.54
CA VAL A 248 12.14 -17.94 -7.37
C VAL A 248 13.25 -18.53 -6.50
N ASP A 249 12.90 -19.15 -5.37
CA ASP A 249 13.85 -19.77 -4.45
C ASP A 249 14.71 -20.84 -5.13
N SER A 250 14.10 -21.71 -5.93
CA SER A 250 14.82 -22.71 -6.73
C SER A 250 15.81 -22.09 -7.73
N ARG A 251 15.53 -20.90 -8.26
CA ARG A 251 16.42 -20.20 -9.20
C ARG A 251 17.57 -19.50 -8.50
N ILE A 252 17.31 -18.84 -7.37
CA ILE A 252 18.34 -18.10 -6.63
C ILE A 252 19.36 -19.07 -6.02
N ASN A 253 18.90 -20.20 -5.48
CA ASN A 253 19.77 -21.19 -4.84
C ASN A 253 20.56 -22.07 -5.83
N HIS A 254 20.27 -22.04 -7.14
CA HIS A 254 21.09 -22.74 -8.16
C HIS A 254 22.19 -21.86 -8.78
N VAL A 255 22.21 -20.56 -8.48
CA VAL A 255 23.20 -19.59 -9.00
C VAL A 255 24.27 -19.25 -7.95
N ARG A 256 24.04 -19.62 -6.68
CA ARG A 256 25.03 -19.56 -5.59
C ARG A 256 25.82 -20.86 -5.50
#